data_AF-A0A4Y7Q7R8-F1
#
_entry.id   AF-A0A4Y7Q7R8-F1
#
_cell.length_a   1.000
_cell.length_b   1.000
_cell.length_c   1.000
_cell.angle_alpha   90.00
_cell.angle_beta   90.00
_cell.angle_gamma   90.00
#
_symmetry.space_group_name_H-M   'P 1'
#
loop_
_entity.id
_entity.type
_entity.pdbx_description
1 polymer ?
#
loop_
_entity_poly.entity_id
_entity_poly.type
_entity_poly.pdbx_seq_one_letter_code
_entity_poly.pdbx_strand_id
1 'polypeptide(L)'
;MCTVRESEPKTCSVCRAAQYCSQTCQKGAWKPYTDSDGVQQKGHKTECHMFKRAKEEAPAMYAIFRQFPWSCMKLKGHFNYEMFLATGNLLGDDPNLGYWQDTSKPYGKRLLAETHLSEEDGWKLPLDEIPTLTFRHRKPPARCPPSSQMQDWKSYHEWRGLPMTSPVALRLHFPLTIYHLLHLFGMTPDAHAIKRRRSMAIYCLDANNEVDFLPIFGELALLLPDTDIEMVVMCETFPATFAEAEPSALVSKPYCYEYEAPAECGGSTIRIKLVKDRGNRIYAWNRASTVTN
;
A
#
# COMPACT_ATOMS: atom_id res chain seq x y z
N MET A 1 0.04 -31.49 3.07
CA MET A 1 0.56 -31.28 4.46
C MET A 1 -0.01 -32.34 5.39
N CYS A 2 0.74 -32.83 6.39
CA CYS A 2 0.16 -33.71 7.43
C CYS A 2 -0.71 -32.88 8.38
N THR A 3 -2.01 -33.19 8.42
CA THR A 3 -3.01 -32.51 9.26
C THR A 3 -3.27 -33.23 10.58
N VAL A 4 -2.60 -34.36 10.82
CA VAL A 4 -2.75 -35.18 12.03
C VAL A 4 -1.97 -34.53 13.17
N ARG A 5 -2.69 -34.06 14.19
CA ARG A 5 -2.11 -33.37 15.35
C ARG A 5 -1.71 -34.40 16.40
N GLU A 6 -0.43 -34.72 16.52
CA GLU A 6 0.10 -35.34 17.74
C GLU A 6 0.10 -34.28 18.86
N SER A 7 0.01 -34.73 20.12
CA SER A 7 -0.50 -33.96 21.27
C SER A 7 0.19 -32.62 21.58
N GLU A 8 1.36 -32.31 20.99
CA GLU A 8 1.93 -30.96 20.94
C GLU A 8 2.73 -30.70 19.64
N PRO A 9 2.50 -29.56 18.95
CA PRO A 9 3.23 -29.24 17.74
C PRO A 9 4.72 -28.93 18.01
N LYS A 10 5.61 -29.51 17.21
CA LYS A 10 7.06 -29.23 17.26
C LYS A 10 7.36 -27.89 16.60
N THR A 11 7.96 -26.98 17.34
CA THR A 11 8.39 -25.67 16.80
C THR A 11 9.86 -25.71 16.41
N CYS A 12 10.21 -25.12 15.27
CA CYS A 12 11.61 -24.98 14.86
C CYS A 12 12.40 -24.16 15.89
N SER A 13 13.48 -24.72 16.43
CA SER A 13 14.29 -24.09 17.47
C SER A 13 15.01 -22.83 17.01
N VAL A 14 15.30 -22.72 15.71
CA VAL A 14 16.03 -21.59 15.12
C VAL A 14 15.11 -20.39 14.89
N CYS A 15 14.05 -20.56 14.11
CA CYS A 15 13.16 -19.45 13.74
C CYS A 15 12.03 -19.20 14.74
N ARG A 16 11.68 -20.20 15.57
CA ARG A 16 10.56 -20.15 16.53
C ARG A 16 9.20 -19.77 15.92
N ALA A 17 9.05 -19.96 14.60
CA ALA A 17 7.87 -19.59 13.84
C ALA A 17 7.22 -20.81 13.17
N ALA A 18 8.00 -21.63 12.47
CA ALA A 18 7.47 -22.84 11.83
C ALA A 18 7.08 -23.89 12.87
N GLN A 19 5.85 -24.40 12.76
CA GLN A 19 5.27 -25.42 13.62
C GLN A 19 4.94 -26.67 12.80
N TYR A 20 5.21 -27.84 13.38
CA TYR A 20 5.06 -29.13 12.73
C TYR A 20 4.25 -30.09 13.59
N CYS A 21 3.58 -31.02 12.92
CA CYS A 21 2.80 -32.07 13.56
C CYS A 21 3.66 -32.96 14.48
N SER A 22 4.91 -33.23 14.07
CA SER A 22 5.83 -34.19 14.69
C SER A 22 7.27 -33.90 14.26
N GLN A 23 8.23 -34.60 14.89
CA GLN A 23 9.65 -34.51 14.51
C GLN A 23 9.90 -35.02 13.08
N THR A 24 9.13 -36.00 12.65
CA THR A 24 9.19 -36.56 11.29
C THR A 24 8.70 -35.53 10.27
N CYS A 25 7.57 -34.87 10.54
CA CYS A 25 7.06 -33.74 9.77
C CYS A 25 8.13 -32.63 9.63
N GLN A 26 8.78 -32.28 10.74
CA GLN A 26 9.82 -31.25 10.76
C GLN A 26 11.04 -31.62 9.90
N LYS A 27 11.53 -32.86 9.99
CA LYS A 27 12.67 -33.33 9.19
C LYS A 27 12.34 -33.42 7.71
N GLY A 28 11.15 -33.91 7.37
CA GLY A 28 10.66 -34.01 5.99
C GLY A 28 10.50 -32.65 5.32
N ALA A 29 9.99 -31.66 6.07
CA ALA A 29 9.82 -30.30 5.58
C ALA A 29 11.13 -29.49 5.52
N TRP A 30 12.28 -30.01 5.96
CA TRP A 30 13.52 -29.24 6.03
C TRP A 30 14.13 -28.95 4.66
N LYS A 31 14.20 -29.97 3.80
CA LYS A 31 14.68 -29.87 2.41
C LYS A 31 13.49 -29.72 1.45
N PRO A 32 13.71 -29.37 0.17
CA PRO A 32 12.65 -29.40 -0.83
C PRO A 32 11.94 -30.76 -0.84
N TYR A 33 10.62 -30.75 -0.97
CA TYR A 33 9.79 -31.94 -0.97
C TYR A 33 8.57 -31.73 -1.87
N THR A 34 8.01 -32.83 -2.39
CA THR A 34 6.72 -32.82 -3.07
C THR A 34 5.63 -33.01 -2.03
N ASP A 35 4.65 -32.12 -1.98
CA ASP A 35 3.49 -32.31 -1.11
C ASP A 35 2.48 -33.32 -1.68
N SER A 36 1.39 -33.52 -0.93
CA SER A 36 0.28 -34.42 -1.28
C SER A 36 -0.39 -34.08 -2.61
N ASP A 37 -0.28 -32.82 -3.04
CA ASP A 37 -0.93 -32.28 -4.23
C ASP A 37 0.02 -32.29 -5.44
N GLY A 38 1.21 -32.90 -5.29
CA GLY A 38 2.21 -32.97 -6.35
C GLY A 38 3.03 -31.68 -6.52
N VAL A 39 2.84 -30.68 -5.64
CA VAL A 39 3.50 -29.38 -5.76
C VAL A 39 4.88 -29.44 -5.11
N GLN A 40 5.89 -28.94 -5.84
CA GLN A 40 7.24 -28.81 -5.31
C GLN A 40 7.33 -27.66 -4.31
N GLN A 41 7.65 -27.99 -3.07
CA GLN A 41 7.86 -27.04 -1.99
C GLN A 41 9.35 -26.78 -1.81
N LYS A 42 9.74 -25.52 -1.55
CA LYS A 42 11.15 -25.10 -1.39
C LYS A 42 11.82 -25.68 -0.12
N GLY A 43 11.01 -26.10 0.85
CA GLY A 43 11.47 -26.60 2.15
C GLY A 43 11.85 -25.47 3.11
N HIS A 44 11.70 -25.75 4.41
CA HIS A 44 11.90 -24.77 5.47
C HIS A 44 13.33 -24.23 5.54
N LYS A 45 14.36 -24.98 5.13
CA LYS A 45 15.75 -24.55 5.23
C LYS A 45 15.99 -23.18 4.56
N THR A 46 15.38 -22.93 3.41
CA THR A 46 15.55 -21.66 2.68
C THR A 46 14.73 -20.52 3.29
N GLU A 47 13.67 -20.83 4.02
CA GLU A 47 12.75 -19.83 4.60
C GLU A 47 13.02 -19.55 6.08
N CYS A 48 13.78 -20.43 6.75
CA CYS A 48 14.03 -20.40 8.18
C CYS A 48 14.58 -19.05 8.66
N HIS A 49 15.53 -18.47 7.91
CA HIS A 49 16.12 -17.18 8.24
C HIS A 49 15.12 -16.02 8.09
N MET A 50 14.26 -16.05 7.06
CA MET A 50 13.21 -15.04 6.88
C MET A 50 12.19 -15.12 8.02
N PHE A 51 11.77 -16.33 8.40
CA PHE A 51 10.87 -16.54 9.51
C PHE A 51 11.47 -16.13 10.85
N LYS A 52 12.77 -16.37 11.05
CA LYS A 52 13.49 -15.91 12.23
C LYS A 52 13.45 -14.38 12.33
N ARG A 53 13.81 -13.70 11.25
CA ARG A 53 13.76 -12.23 11.18
C ARG A 53 12.34 -11.69 11.44
N ALA A 54 11.34 -12.26 10.78
CA ALA A 54 9.94 -11.88 11.00
C ALA A 54 9.51 -12.09 12.47
N LYS A 55 10.01 -13.15 13.12
CA LYS A 55 9.73 -13.42 14.53
C LYS A 55 10.39 -12.41 15.47
N GLU A 56 11.59 -11.94 15.14
CA GLU A 56 12.33 -10.91 15.87
C GLU A 56 11.70 -9.52 15.69
N GLU A 57 11.18 -9.21 14.50
CA GLU A 57 10.51 -7.94 14.18
C GLU A 57 9.05 -7.88 14.68
N ALA A 58 8.40 -9.03 14.90
CA ALA A 58 6.99 -9.11 15.27
C ALA A 58 6.58 -8.26 16.50
N PRO A 59 7.34 -8.17 17.60
CA PRO A 59 6.96 -7.32 18.73
C PRO A 59 6.84 -5.84 18.36
N ALA A 60 7.77 -5.32 17.54
CA ALA A 60 7.73 -3.93 17.08
C ALA A 60 6.53 -3.70 16.14
N MET A 61 6.29 -4.62 15.20
CA MET A 61 5.12 -4.58 14.32
C MET A 61 3.80 -4.60 15.10
N TYR A 62 3.71 -5.45 16.14
CA TYR A 62 2.53 -5.47 17.01
C TYR A 62 2.39 -4.21 17.86
N ALA A 63 3.48 -3.58 18.28
CA ALA A 63 3.43 -2.32 19.01
C ALA A 63 2.85 -1.19 18.14
N ILE A 64 3.25 -1.13 16.86
CA ILE A 64 2.65 -0.21 15.87
C ILE A 64 1.16 -0.49 15.73
N PHE A 65 0.81 -1.75 15.48
CA PHE A 65 -0.56 -2.14 15.21
C PHE A 65 -1.49 -1.86 16.40
N ARG A 66 -1.03 -2.08 17.64
CA ARG A 66 -1.80 -1.85 18.88
C ARG A 66 -2.09 -0.39 19.18
N GLN A 67 -1.50 0.56 18.45
CA GLN A 67 -1.86 1.98 18.58
C GLN A 67 -3.29 2.25 18.09
N PHE A 68 -3.81 1.41 17.19
CA PHE A 68 -5.13 1.57 16.61
C PHE A 68 -6.20 0.81 17.40
N PRO A 69 -7.35 1.41 17.75
CA PRO A 69 -8.42 0.71 18.46
C PRO A 69 -9.01 -0.46 17.66
N TRP A 70 -9.14 -0.31 16.34
CA TRP A 70 -9.65 -1.35 15.42
C TRP A 70 -8.70 -2.55 15.27
N SER A 71 -7.45 -2.44 15.74
CA SER A 71 -6.49 -3.56 15.78
C SER A 71 -6.90 -4.71 16.70
N CYS A 72 -7.83 -4.43 17.63
CA CYS A 72 -8.28 -5.37 18.64
C CYS A 72 -9.20 -6.47 18.09
N MET A 73 -9.63 -6.36 16.83
CA MET A 73 -10.44 -7.35 16.13
C MET A 73 -9.61 -8.60 15.82
N LYS A 74 -9.50 -9.46 16.84
CA LYS A 74 -8.61 -10.61 16.83
C LYS A 74 -9.37 -11.90 16.62
N LEU A 75 -9.00 -12.65 15.59
CA LEU A 75 -9.34 -14.07 15.45
C LEU A 75 -8.10 -14.89 15.83
N LYS A 76 -8.22 -15.78 16.81
CA LYS A 76 -7.10 -16.59 17.36
C LYS A 76 -5.90 -15.74 17.81
N GLY A 77 -6.15 -14.56 18.36
CA GLY A 77 -5.10 -13.66 18.88
C GLY A 77 -4.40 -12.78 17.84
N HIS A 78 -4.75 -12.91 16.55
CA HIS A 78 -4.20 -12.12 15.46
C HIS A 78 -5.27 -11.23 14.85
N PHE A 79 -4.87 -10.02 14.43
CA PHE A 79 -5.76 -9.17 13.65
C PHE A 79 -6.23 -9.91 12.40
N ASN A 80 -7.52 -9.79 12.12
CA ASN A 80 -8.12 -10.35 10.92
C ASN A 80 -8.74 -9.20 10.10
N TYR A 81 -8.14 -8.95 8.95
CA TYR A 81 -8.54 -7.86 8.05
C TYR A 81 -9.95 -8.06 7.48
N GLU A 82 -10.31 -9.29 7.10
CA GLU A 82 -11.66 -9.60 6.59
C GLU A 82 -12.73 -9.41 7.66
N MET A 83 -12.45 -9.82 8.91
CA MET A 83 -13.33 -9.60 10.05
C MET A 83 -13.52 -8.09 10.32
N PHE A 84 -12.43 -7.32 10.24
CA PHE A 84 -12.50 -5.87 10.34
C PHE A 84 -13.43 -5.28 9.27
N LEU A 85 -13.23 -5.63 8.00
CA LEU A 85 -14.10 -5.20 6.91
C LEU A 85 -15.56 -5.64 7.12
N ALA A 86 -15.79 -6.89 7.55
CA ALA A 86 -17.13 -7.42 7.76
C ALA A 86 -17.92 -6.62 8.79
N THR A 87 -17.27 -6.20 9.89
CA THR A 87 -17.96 -5.37 10.90
C THR A 87 -18.31 -3.96 10.43
N GLY A 88 -17.62 -3.46 9.40
CA GLY A 88 -17.95 -2.22 8.73
C GLY A 88 -18.93 -2.39 7.56
N ASN A 89 -19.41 -3.60 7.27
CA ASN A 89 -20.10 -3.94 6.01
C ASN A 89 -19.29 -3.58 4.75
N LEU A 90 -17.96 -3.72 4.84
CA LEU A 90 -16.99 -3.40 3.79
C LEU A 90 -16.37 -4.66 3.15
N LEU A 91 -16.78 -5.86 3.57
CA LEU A 91 -16.26 -7.12 3.06
C LEU A 91 -17.05 -7.57 1.82
N GLY A 92 -16.35 -7.84 0.72
CA GLY A 92 -16.94 -8.39 -0.50
C GLY A 92 -16.29 -7.80 -1.76
N ASP A 93 -16.87 -8.12 -2.91
CA ASP A 93 -16.42 -7.71 -4.24
C ASP A 93 -17.36 -6.68 -4.90
N ASP A 94 -18.34 -6.15 -4.17
CA ASP A 94 -19.27 -5.14 -4.70
C ASP A 94 -18.53 -3.81 -4.98
N PRO A 95 -18.65 -3.24 -6.21
CA PRO A 95 -18.07 -1.93 -6.55
C PRO A 95 -18.47 -0.78 -5.63
N ASN A 96 -19.59 -0.89 -4.90
CA ASN A 96 -20.05 0.10 -3.93
C ASN A 96 -19.25 0.07 -2.62
N LEU A 97 -18.37 -0.91 -2.40
CA LEU A 97 -17.49 -0.98 -1.22
C LEU A 97 -16.30 -0.03 -1.31
N GLY A 98 -16.27 0.84 -2.32
CA GLY A 98 -15.24 1.87 -2.47
C GLY A 98 -13.83 1.28 -2.59
N TYR A 99 -12.88 1.89 -1.89
CA TYR A 99 -11.50 1.44 -1.81
C TYR A 99 -11.34 0.15 -1.01
N TRP A 100 -12.39 -0.37 -0.37
CA TRP A 100 -12.33 -1.59 0.44
C TRP A 100 -12.65 -2.86 -0.31
N GLN A 101 -13.24 -2.74 -1.50
CA GLN A 101 -13.58 -3.85 -2.38
C GLN A 101 -12.41 -4.84 -2.49
N ASP A 102 -12.71 -6.13 -2.31
CA ASP A 102 -11.76 -7.19 -2.55
C ASP A 102 -11.57 -7.37 -4.06
N THR A 103 -10.50 -6.78 -4.56
CA THR A 103 -10.07 -6.92 -5.96
C THR A 103 -9.16 -8.14 -6.05
N SER A 104 -9.66 -9.34 -5.80
CA SER A 104 -8.90 -10.59 -5.93
C SER A 104 -8.67 -10.96 -7.39
N LYS A 105 -8.04 -10.05 -8.15
CA LYS A 105 -7.76 -10.10 -9.60
C LYS A 105 -9.02 -10.30 -10.50
N PRO A 106 -9.04 -9.71 -11.70
CA PRO A 106 -8.04 -8.79 -12.26
C PRO A 106 -8.14 -7.38 -11.65
N TYR A 107 -7.00 -6.74 -11.40
CA TYR A 107 -6.90 -5.35 -10.91
C TYR A 107 -7.16 -4.34 -12.02
N GLY A 108 -7.56 -3.12 -11.64
CA GLY A 108 -7.72 -1.98 -12.55
C GLY A 108 -9.09 -1.87 -13.19
N LYS A 109 -10.07 -2.66 -12.73
CA LYS A 109 -11.46 -2.55 -13.22
C LYS A 109 -12.04 -1.16 -12.98
N ARG A 110 -11.64 -0.48 -11.91
CA ARG A 110 -12.11 0.89 -11.64
C ARG A 110 -11.64 1.91 -12.68
N LEU A 111 -10.54 1.61 -13.38
CA LEU A 111 -10.00 2.49 -14.41
C LEU A 111 -10.79 2.43 -15.73
N LEU A 112 -11.74 1.49 -15.86
CA LEU A 112 -12.69 1.43 -16.98
C LEU A 112 -13.82 2.46 -16.83
N ALA A 113 -14.04 3.00 -15.63
CA ALA A 113 -15.01 4.07 -15.41
C ALA A 113 -14.54 5.39 -16.02
N GLU A 114 -15.46 6.34 -16.25
CA GLU A 114 -15.13 7.66 -16.77
C GLU A 114 -14.58 8.62 -15.71
N THR A 115 -14.94 8.39 -14.44
CA THR A 115 -14.61 9.24 -13.30
C THR A 115 -14.20 8.40 -12.09
N HIS A 116 -13.37 8.98 -11.22
CA HIS A 116 -13.05 8.37 -9.94
C HIS A 116 -14.23 8.49 -8.98
N LEU A 117 -14.27 7.61 -7.98
CA LEU A 117 -15.19 7.75 -6.87
C LEU A 117 -14.97 9.09 -6.15
N SER A 118 -16.05 9.63 -5.58
CA SER A 118 -15.97 10.71 -4.60
C SER A 118 -15.16 10.25 -3.38
N GLU A 119 -14.72 11.19 -2.54
CA GLU A 119 -13.96 10.83 -1.34
C GLU A 119 -14.84 10.03 -0.36
N GLU A 120 -16.12 10.38 -0.27
CA GLU A 120 -17.11 9.71 0.56
C GLU A 120 -17.43 8.29 0.05
N ASP A 121 -17.59 8.12 -1.26
CA ASP A 121 -17.86 6.80 -1.87
C ASP A 121 -16.62 5.93 -1.96
N GLY A 122 -15.44 6.53 -2.11
CA GLY A 122 -14.16 5.85 -2.08
C GLY A 122 -13.86 5.33 -0.68
N TRP A 123 -13.91 6.20 0.33
CA TRP A 123 -13.55 5.82 1.68
C TRP A 123 -14.67 5.09 2.41
N LYS A 124 -15.97 5.30 2.15
CA LYS A 124 -17.06 4.66 2.92
C LYS A 124 -16.84 4.68 4.44
N LEU A 125 -16.29 5.78 4.95
CA LEU A 125 -16.03 6.02 6.38
C LEU A 125 -16.88 7.19 6.87
N PRO A 126 -17.07 7.34 8.20
CA PRO A 126 -17.57 8.59 8.79
C PRO A 126 -16.75 9.80 8.34
N LEU A 127 -17.40 10.95 8.11
CA LEU A 127 -16.77 12.13 7.52
C LEU A 127 -15.51 12.62 8.28
N ASP A 128 -15.50 12.49 9.60
CA ASP A 128 -14.38 12.85 10.46
C ASP A 128 -13.22 11.84 10.41
N GLU A 129 -13.44 10.65 9.86
CA GLU A 129 -12.42 9.62 9.63
C GLU A 129 -11.85 9.62 8.20
N ILE A 130 -12.49 10.34 7.27
CA ILE A 130 -12.03 10.44 5.87
C ILE A 130 -10.80 11.37 5.78
N PRO A 131 -9.71 10.97 5.10
CA PRO A 131 -8.56 11.81 4.83
C PRO A 131 -8.84 12.66 3.57
N THR A 132 -9.78 13.60 3.66
CA THR A 132 -10.22 14.40 2.50
C THR A 132 -9.09 15.27 1.96
N LEU A 133 -8.84 15.19 0.65
CA LEU A 133 -7.96 16.03 -0.16
C LEU A 133 -8.66 17.32 -0.58
N THR A 134 -9.99 17.32 -0.64
CA THR A 134 -10.78 18.51 -0.97
C THR A 134 -11.01 19.43 0.22
N PHE A 135 -10.79 18.95 1.45
CA PHE A 135 -10.93 19.72 2.69
C PHE A 135 -12.31 20.36 2.88
N ARG A 136 -13.37 19.79 2.26
CA ARG A 136 -14.76 20.31 2.38
C ARG A 136 -15.26 20.39 3.81
N HIS A 137 -14.84 19.45 4.66
CA HIS A 137 -15.32 19.30 6.03
C HIS A 137 -14.20 19.32 7.07
N ARG A 138 -12.97 19.68 6.68
CA ARG A 138 -11.81 19.76 7.57
C ARG A 138 -10.87 20.85 7.09
N LYS A 139 -10.12 21.47 8.00
CA LYS A 139 -9.03 22.37 7.63
C LYS A 139 -7.88 21.59 6.96
N PRO A 140 -7.23 22.18 5.94
CA PRO A 140 -5.99 21.62 5.42
C PRO A 140 -4.91 21.48 6.51
N PRO A 141 -4.04 20.46 6.40
CA PRO A 141 -2.97 20.26 7.38
C PRO A 141 -1.90 21.36 7.24
N ALA A 142 -0.99 21.43 8.21
CA ALA A 142 0.17 22.32 8.09
C ALA A 142 1.03 21.93 6.87
N ARG A 143 1.55 22.93 6.14
CA ARG A 143 2.39 22.79 4.93
C ARG A 143 3.47 21.71 5.03
N CYS A 144 4.09 21.58 6.19
CA CYS A 144 5.04 20.53 6.47
C CYS A 144 4.58 19.77 7.71
N PRO A 145 4.69 18.44 7.74
CA PRO A 145 4.50 17.67 8.96
C PRO A 145 5.37 18.23 10.11
N PRO A 146 4.78 18.62 11.26
CA PRO A 146 5.51 19.28 12.35
C PRO A 146 6.50 18.39 13.09
N SER A 147 6.24 17.08 13.17
CA SER A 147 7.18 16.14 13.79
C SER A 147 8.37 16.02 12.86
N SER A 148 9.58 16.13 13.41
CA SER A 148 10.81 16.39 12.65
C SER A 148 11.04 15.46 11.47
N GLN A 149 10.39 14.29 11.38
CA GLN A 149 10.35 13.46 10.16
C GLN A 149 9.09 12.57 10.01
N MET A 150 7.91 12.85 10.56
CA MET A 150 6.69 11.98 10.50
C MET A 150 6.99 10.47 10.46
N GLN A 151 7.50 9.93 11.58
CA GLN A 151 8.08 8.58 11.65
C GLN A 151 7.09 7.50 12.11
N ASP A 152 5.89 7.89 12.52
CA ASP A 152 4.88 6.96 12.99
C ASP A 152 3.45 7.40 12.62
N TRP A 153 2.52 6.45 12.77
CA TRP A 153 1.12 6.66 12.44
C TRP A 153 0.44 7.68 13.34
N LYS A 154 0.81 7.75 14.62
CA LYS A 154 0.21 8.70 15.55
C LYS A 154 0.50 10.14 15.13
N SER A 155 1.74 10.42 14.78
CA SER A 155 2.20 11.72 14.28
C SER A 155 1.51 12.07 12.96
N TYR A 156 1.31 11.10 12.06
CA TYR A 156 0.54 11.30 10.82
C TYR A 156 -0.92 11.64 11.12
N HIS A 157 -1.60 10.87 11.96
CA HIS A 157 -3.01 11.11 12.32
C HIS A 157 -3.18 12.49 12.98
N GLU A 158 -2.28 12.87 13.89
CA GLU A 158 -2.29 14.20 14.51
C GLU A 158 -2.11 15.32 13.48
N TRP A 159 -1.09 15.23 12.62
CA TRP A 159 -0.85 16.20 11.55
C TRP A 159 -2.04 16.33 10.60
N ARG A 160 -2.68 15.20 10.29
CA ARG A 160 -3.80 15.12 9.35
C ARG A 160 -5.14 15.50 9.97
N GLY A 161 -5.19 15.65 11.30
CA GLY A 161 -6.43 15.86 12.06
C GLY A 161 -7.39 14.67 11.98
N LEU A 162 -6.86 13.44 12.01
CA LEU A 162 -7.62 12.19 11.99
C LEU A 162 -7.68 11.56 13.39
N PRO A 163 -8.82 10.99 13.80
CA PRO A 163 -8.85 10.18 15.01
C PRO A 163 -8.09 8.87 14.79
N MET A 164 -7.55 8.27 15.85
CA MET A 164 -6.90 6.95 15.78
C MET A 164 -7.88 5.81 15.48
N THR A 165 -9.19 6.04 15.62
CA THR A 165 -10.24 5.11 15.19
C THR A 165 -10.35 5.01 13.69
N SER A 166 -9.87 6.01 12.94
CA SER A 166 -9.88 5.97 11.49
C SER A 166 -8.98 4.84 10.98
N PRO A 167 -9.47 3.96 10.08
CA PRO A 167 -8.71 2.85 9.53
C PRO A 167 -7.89 3.22 8.29
N VAL A 168 -7.76 4.52 7.97
CA VAL A 168 -7.13 4.98 6.72
C VAL A 168 -5.69 4.49 6.56
N ALA A 169 -4.99 4.19 7.66
CA ALA A 169 -3.65 3.60 7.64
C ALA A 169 -3.59 2.31 6.79
N LEU A 170 -4.68 1.54 6.72
CA LEU A 170 -4.77 0.32 5.90
C LEU A 170 -4.67 0.59 4.40
N ARG A 171 -4.96 1.81 3.93
CA ARG A 171 -4.82 2.23 2.53
C ARG A 171 -3.69 3.24 2.34
N LEU A 172 -3.58 4.23 3.21
CA LEU A 172 -2.57 5.28 3.10
C LEU A 172 -1.14 4.80 3.35
N HIS A 173 -0.94 3.56 3.82
CA HIS A 173 0.41 3.00 3.90
C HIS A 173 1.12 2.99 2.54
N PHE A 174 0.40 2.93 1.41
CA PHE A 174 1.02 3.01 0.07
C PHE A 174 1.71 4.37 -0.18
N PRO A 175 0.98 5.53 -0.20
CA PRO A 175 1.63 6.83 -0.38
C PRO A 175 2.61 7.17 0.77
N LEU A 176 2.32 6.78 2.01
CA LEU A 176 3.24 7.06 3.13
C LEU A 176 4.53 6.24 3.05
N THR A 177 4.50 5.03 2.50
CA THR A 177 5.73 4.26 2.26
C THR A 177 6.60 4.96 1.22
N ILE A 178 6.00 5.48 0.14
CA ILE A 178 6.73 6.26 -0.87
C ILE A 178 7.35 7.49 -0.21
N TYR A 179 6.58 8.26 0.55
CA TYR A 179 7.10 9.41 1.29
C TYR A 179 8.24 9.04 2.23
N HIS A 180 8.10 7.96 3.01
CA HIS A 180 9.12 7.50 3.93
C HIS A 180 10.41 7.07 3.21
N LEU A 181 10.30 6.40 2.06
CA LEU A 181 11.47 6.07 1.24
C LEU A 181 12.16 7.34 0.73
N LEU A 182 11.41 8.29 0.16
CA LEU A 182 11.95 9.58 -0.26
C LEU A 182 12.64 10.31 0.91
N HIS A 183 12.07 10.19 2.10
CA HIS A 183 12.63 10.77 3.31
C HIS A 183 13.98 10.15 3.67
N LEU A 184 14.07 8.82 3.69
CA LEU A 184 15.31 8.08 3.94
C LEU A 184 16.41 8.41 2.91
N PHE A 185 16.03 8.73 1.67
CA PHE A 185 16.96 9.17 0.63
C PHE A 185 17.28 10.67 0.68
N GLY A 186 16.78 11.42 1.65
CA GLY A 186 16.99 12.88 1.75
C GLY A 186 16.30 13.67 0.64
N MET A 187 15.27 13.11 0.02
CA MET A 187 14.53 13.71 -1.10
C MET A 187 13.26 14.44 -0.66
N THR A 188 12.86 14.37 0.62
CA THR A 188 11.77 15.19 1.15
C THR A 188 12.21 16.62 1.37
N PRO A 189 11.36 17.62 1.08
CA PRO A 189 11.67 19.01 1.39
C PRO A 189 11.86 19.21 2.90
N ASP A 190 12.92 19.91 3.31
CA ASP A 190 12.98 20.47 4.66
C ASP A 190 12.10 21.73 4.69
N ALA A 191 11.20 21.79 5.68
CA ALA A 191 10.29 22.90 5.90
C ALA A 191 10.97 24.28 5.91
N HIS A 192 12.28 24.34 6.20
CA HIS A 192 13.05 25.57 6.33
C HIS A 192 13.94 25.89 5.12
N ALA A 193 14.04 25.00 4.12
CA ALA A 193 15.02 25.11 3.03
C ALA A 193 14.43 25.37 1.64
N ILE A 194 13.11 25.32 1.46
CA ILE A 194 12.49 25.45 0.13
C ILE A 194 12.49 26.92 -0.30
N LYS A 195 13.42 27.27 -1.18
CA LYS A 195 13.42 28.58 -1.87
C LYS A 195 12.77 28.53 -3.26
N ARG A 196 12.50 27.32 -3.81
CA ARG A 196 12.02 27.12 -5.18
C ARG A 196 11.15 25.87 -5.29
N ARG A 197 10.13 25.95 -6.17
CA ARG A 197 9.27 24.83 -6.57
C ARG A 197 10.10 23.71 -7.21
N ARG A 198 9.80 22.46 -6.88
CA ARG A 198 10.52 21.25 -7.30
C ARG A 198 9.69 20.48 -8.31
N SER A 199 10.36 19.66 -9.13
CA SER A 199 9.71 18.65 -9.95
C SER A 199 10.25 17.28 -9.61
N MET A 200 9.39 16.27 -9.54
CA MET A 200 9.74 14.90 -9.20
C MET A 200 8.96 13.91 -10.06
N ALA A 201 9.65 12.90 -10.58
CA ALA A 201 9.02 11.76 -11.23
C ALA A 201 9.11 10.52 -10.33
N ILE A 202 7.99 9.84 -10.12
CA ILE A 202 7.89 8.62 -9.31
C ILE A 202 7.43 7.48 -10.21
N TYR A 203 8.25 6.45 -10.36
CA TYR A 203 7.92 5.27 -11.16
C TYR A 203 7.47 4.14 -10.23
N CYS A 204 6.16 3.83 -10.24
CA CYS A 204 5.58 2.73 -9.48
C CYS A 204 5.54 1.48 -10.36
N LEU A 205 6.48 0.56 -10.10
CA LEU A 205 6.60 -0.71 -10.80
C LEU A 205 5.74 -1.77 -10.13
N ASP A 206 5.16 -2.66 -10.93
CA ASP A 206 4.39 -3.82 -10.43
C ASP A 206 3.25 -3.46 -9.46
N ALA A 207 2.58 -2.33 -9.72
CA ALA A 207 1.38 -1.98 -8.98
C ALA A 207 0.31 -3.07 -9.20
N ASN A 208 -0.34 -3.50 -8.12
CA ASN A 208 -1.35 -4.53 -8.08
C ASN A 208 -2.70 -3.92 -7.74
N ASN A 209 -3.20 -4.09 -6.51
CA ASN A 209 -4.47 -3.55 -6.06
C ASN A 209 -4.45 -2.01 -5.97
N GLU A 210 -3.28 -1.39 -5.87
CA GLU A 210 -3.11 0.07 -5.75
C GLU A 210 -3.72 0.84 -6.91
N VAL A 211 -3.80 0.23 -8.08
CA VAL A 211 -4.32 0.86 -9.30
C VAL A 211 -5.83 1.11 -9.25
N ASP A 212 -6.56 0.44 -8.36
CA ASP A 212 -8.00 0.63 -8.18
C ASP A 212 -8.34 1.79 -7.23
N PHE A 213 -7.35 2.36 -6.54
CA PHE A 213 -7.54 3.48 -5.63
C PHE A 213 -6.47 4.57 -5.80
N LEU A 214 -6.10 4.85 -7.05
CA LEU A 214 -5.12 5.89 -7.40
C LEU A 214 -5.34 7.27 -6.74
N PRO A 215 -6.58 7.75 -6.50
CA PRO A 215 -6.79 9.03 -5.83
C PRO A 215 -6.12 9.15 -4.46
N ILE A 216 -5.88 8.05 -3.73
CA ILE A 216 -5.22 8.12 -2.42
C ILE A 216 -3.77 8.64 -2.53
N PHE A 217 -3.13 8.51 -3.69
CA PHE A 217 -1.79 9.04 -3.92
C PHE A 217 -1.77 10.58 -4.02
N GLY A 218 -2.94 11.22 -4.10
CA GLY A 218 -3.10 12.66 -3.87
C GLY A 218 -2.47 13.14 -2.56
N GLU A 219 -2.42 12.27 -1.55
CA GLU A 219 -1.77 12.54 -0.26
C GLU A 219 -0.29 12.91 -0.40
N LEU A 220 0.42 12.42 -1.44
CA LEU A 220 1.81 12.80 -1.71
C LEU A 220 1.98 14.29 -1.99
N ALA A 221 1.00 14.94 -2.61
CA ALA A 221 1.06 16.39 -2.84
C ALA A 221 0.98 17.17 -1.52
N LEU A 222 0.27 16.66 -0.52
CA LEU A 222 0.23 17.25 0.82
C LEU A 222 1.54 17.01 1.60
N LEU A 223 2.14 15.84 1.42
CA LEU A 223 3.36 15.44 2.11
C LEU A 223 4.64 16.07 1.54
N LEU A 224 4.61 16.45 0.26
CA LEU A 224 5.76 17.03 -0.46
C LEU A 224 5.40 18.45 -0.91
N PRO A 225 5.42 19.45 -0.02
CA PRO A 225 5.08 20.83 -0.36
C PRO A 225 5.97 21.38 -1.49
N ASP A 226 5.43 22.31 -2.27
CA ASP A 226 6.09 22.99 -3.38
C ASP A 226 6.68 22.03 -4.42
N THR A 227 6.03 20.91 -4.67
CA THR A 227 6.53 19.86 -5.58
C THR A 227 5.50 19.51 -6.64
N ASP A 228 5.91 19.52 -7.91
CA ASP A 228 5.14 18.99 -9.03
C ASP A 228 5.53 17.53 -9.27
N ILE A 229 4.61 16.63 -8.97
CA ILE A 229 4.82 15.18 -8.97
C ILE A 229 4.22 14.59 -10.26
N GLU A 230 5.05 13.92 -11.04
CA GLU A 230 4.59 13.04 -12.12
C GLU A 230 4.73 11.59 -11.67
N MET A 231 3.62 10.90 -11.45
CA MET A 231 3.62 9.48 -11.09
C MET A 231 3.35 8.62 -12.32
N VAL A 232 4.22 7.64 -12.56
CA VAL A 232 4.13 6.71 -13.69
C VAL A 232 3.86 5.32 -13.13
N VAL A 233 2.67 4.80 -13.39
CA VAL A 233 2.24 3.51 -12.86
C VAL A 233 2.36 2.44 -13.94
N MET A 234 2.91 1.30 -13.55
CA MET A 234 3.04 0.12 -14.40
C MET A 234 2.41 -1.08 -13.69
N CYS A 235 1.47 -1.73 -14.35
CA CYS A 235 0.76 -2.92 -13.86
C CYS A 235 0.77 -4.00 -14.95
N GLU A 236 0.71 -5.27 -14.55
CA GLU A 236 0.64 -6.40 -15.49
C GLU A 236 -0.72 -6.50 -16.18
N THR A 237 -1.79 -6.01 -15.55
CA THR A 237 -3.15 -6.11 -16.08
C THR A 237 -3.49 -5.01 -17.08
N PHE A 238 -2.70 -3.93 -17.12
CA PHE A 238 -2.98 -2.78 -17.99
C PHE A 238 -3.17 -3.13 -19.47
N PRO A 239 -2.37 -4.00 -20.13
CA PRO A 239 -2.65 -4.37 -21.51
C PRO A 239 -4.09 -4.86 -21.74
N ALA A 240 -4.64 -5.65 -20.83
CA ALA A 240 -6.03 -6.11 -20.89
C ALA A 240 -7.01 -4.97 -20.59
N THR A 241 -6.76 -4.18 -19.53
CA THR A 241 -7.59 -3.03 -19.17
C THR A 241 -7.68 -2.00 -20.31
N PHE A 242 -6.56 -1.69 -20.98
CA PHE A 242 -6.52 -0.80 -22.14
C PHE A 242 -7.22 -1.38 -23.39
N ALA A 243 -7.32 -2.71 -23.50
CA ALA A 243 -8.02 -3.35 -24.62
C ALA A 243 -9.55 -3.33 -24.43
N GLU A 244 -10.02 -3.36 -23.17
CA GLU A 244 -11.43 -3.28 -22.81
C GLU A 244 -11.95 -1.84 -22.72
N ALA A 245 -11.06 -0.86 -22.58
CA ALA A 245 -11.42 0.51 -22.26
C ALA A 245 -12.08 1.28 -23.40
N GLU A 246 -13.18 1.95 -23.07
CA GLU A 246 -13.75 3.01 -23.90
C GLU A 246 -12.85 4.25 -23.93
N PRO A 247 -12.94 5.11 -24.97
CA PRO A 247 -12.13 6.33 -25.07
C PRO A 247 -12.34 7.31 -23.90
N SER A 248 -13.52 7.32 -23.27
CA SER A 248 -13.83 8.18 -22.12
C SER A 248 -13.31 7.63 -20.78
N ALA A 249 -12.91 6.36 -20.74
CA ALA A 249 -12.44 5.70 -19.53
C ALA A 249 -11.18 6.36 -18.96
N LEU A 250 -11.00 6.32 -17.64
CA LEU A 250 -9.85 6.87 -16.94
C LEU A 250 -8.51 6.33 -17.47
N VAL A 251 -8.45 5.04 -17.78
CA VAL A 251 -7.25 4.39 -18.33
C VAL A 251 -6.85 4.95 -19.71
N SER A 252 -7.81 5.44 -20.48
CA SER A 252 -7.60 6.00 -21.82
C SER A 252 -7.10 7.45 -21.79
N LYS A 253 -7.15 8.12 -20.64
CA LYS A 253 -6.73 9.51 -20.49
C LYS A 253 -5.19 9.62 -20.39
N PRO A 254 -4.58 10.73 -20.88
CA PRO A 254 -3.14 10.97 -20.73
C PRO A 254 -2.68 10.95 -19.27
N TYR A 255 -3.49 11.54 -18.39
CA TYR A 255 -3.40 11.39 -16.94
C TYR A 255 -4.73 10.84 -16.44
N CYS A 256 -4.69 9.72 -15.75
CA CYS A 256 -5.89 9.09 -15.19
C CYS A 256 -6.32 9.76 -13.89
N TYR A 257 -5.44 10.50 -13.22
CA TYR A 257 -5.75 11.25 -12.01
C TYR A 257 -4.86 12.49 -11.91
N GLU A 258 -5.43 13.60 -11.46
CA GLU A 258 -4.74 14.86 -11.23
C GLU A 258 -5.26 15.51 -9.95
N TYR A 259 -4.37 16.10 -9.16
CA TYR A 259 -4.73 16.83 -7.94
C TYR A 259 -3.74 17.96 -7.67
N GLU A 260 -4.25 19.07 -7.15
CA GLU A 260 -3.48 20.21 -6.66
C GLU A 260 -3.84 20.46 -5.20
N ALA A 261 -2.82 20.44 -4.34
CA ALA A 261 -2.96 20.75 -2.92
C ALA A 261 -3.26 22.24 -2.73
N PRO A 262 -3.99 22.62 -1.66
CA PRO A 262 -4.18 24.02 -1.31
C PRO A 262 -2.85 24.81 -1.22
N ALA A 263 -2.88 26.10 -1.55
CA ALA A 263 -1.70 26.95 -1.50
C ALA A 263 -1.07 27.01 -0.09
N GLU A 264 -1.89 26.97 0.96
CA GLU A 264 -1.44 26.89 2.36
C GLU A 264 -0.68 25.60 2.70
N CYS A 265 -0.91 24.53 1.92
CA CYS A 265 -0.16 23.27 2.00
C CYS A 265 1.09 23.26 1.10
N GLY A 266 1.41 24.36 0.41
CA GLY A 266 2.53 24.45 -0.53
C GLY A 266 2.16 24.30 -2.00
N GLY A 267 0.87 24.14 -2.34
CA GLY A 267 0.40 24.20 -3.73
C GLY A 267 0.99 23.14 -4.66
N SER A 268 1.39 21.99 -4.12
CA SER A 268 1.97 20.87 -4.86
C SER A 268 0.95 20.24 -5.79
N THR A 269 1.43 19.68 -6.89
CA THR A 269 0.58 18.95 -7.84
C THR A 269 1.00 17.49 -7.90
N ILE A 270 0.05 16.62 -8.22
CA ILE A 270 0.33 15.26 -8.65
C ILE A 270 -0.51 14.94 -9.88
N ARG A 271 0.13 14.35 -10.88
CA ARG A 271 -0.53 13.79 -12.07
C ARG A 271 -0.07 12.37 -12.27
N ILE A 272 -1.02 11.46 -12.47
CA ILE A 272 -0.76 10.02 -12.57
C ILE A 272 -1.02 9.57 -13.99
N LYS A 273 -0.02 8.97 -14.63
CA LYS A 273 -0.13 8.36 -15.96
C LYS A 273 0.11 6.86 -15.91
N LEU A 274 -0.59 6.14 -16.76
CA LEU A 274 -0.51 4.68 -16.85
C LEU A 274 0.29 4.26 -18.08
N VAL A 275 1.09 3.21 -17.94
CA VAL A 275 1.88 2.69 -19.06
C VAL A 275 1.18 1.47 -19.66
N LYS A 276 0.75 1.61 -20.93
CA LYS A 276 0.04 0.57 -21.67
C LYS A 276 0.87 -0.70 -21.92
N ASP A 277 2.18 -0.59 -22.11
CA ASP A 277 3.05 -1.72 -22.45
C ASP A 277 4.31 -1.76 -21.58
N ARG A 278 4.52 -2.90 -20.89
CA ARG A 278 5.76 -3.19 -20.14
C ARG A 278 6.94 -3.45 -21.09
N GLY A 279 6.67 -3.87 -22.33
CA GLY A 279 7.61 -4.52 -23.23
C GLY A 279 8.80 -3.70 -23.72
N ASN A 280 8.78 -2.37 -23.63
CA ASN A 280 9.83 -1.56 -24.24
C ASN A 280 10.47 -0.49 -23.35
N ARG A 281 9.83 -0.03 -22.27
CA ARG A 281 10.32 1.16 -21.54
C ARG A 281 11.19 0.86 -20.33
N ILE A 282 10.97 -0.23 -19.59
CA ILE A 282 11.80 -0.59 -18.43
C ILE A 282 13.20 -1.05 -18.90
N TYR A 283 13.28 -1.85 -19.97
CA TYR A 283 14.55 -2.27 -20.59
C TYR A 283 15.28 -1.14 -21.34
N ALA A 284 14.58 -0.09 -21.75
CA ALA A 284 15.20 1.12 -22.31
C ALA A 284 15.77 2.02 -21.21
N TRP A 285 15.09 2.14 -20.07
CA TRP A 285 15.55 2.89 -18.89
C TRP A 285 16.81 2.28 -18.27
N ASN A 286 16.86 0.94 -18.12
CA ASN A 286 18.06 0.25 -17.66
C ASN A 286 19.26 0.42 -18.61
N ARG A 287 19.03 0.67 -19.91
CA ARG A 287 20.10 0.94 -20.88
C ARG A 287 20.53 2.40 -20.93
N ALA A 288 19.62 3.36 -20.73
CA ALA A 288 19.95 4.78 -20.68
C ALA A 288 20.74 5.16 -19.42
N SER A 289 20.51 4.46 -18.30
CA SER A 289 21.21 4.68 -17.03
C SER A 289 22.65 4.14 -17.00
N THR A 290 23.01 3.27 -17.95
CA THR A 290 24.36 2.70 -18.10
C THR A 290 25.25 3.46 -19.09
N VAL A 291 24.77 4.55 -19.68
CA VAL A 291 25.55 5.41 -20.59
C VAL A 291 25.65 6.82 -19.99
N THR A 292 26.27 6.92 -18.82
CA THR A 292 26.92 8.14 -18.31
C THR A 292 27.87 7.72 -17.19
N ASN A 293 29.03 7.20 -17.59
CA ASN A 293 30.29 7.27 -16.85
C ASN A 293 31.40 7.44 -17.90
#